data_AF-A0A2G6MLQ3-F1
#
_entry.id   AF-A0A2G6MLQ3-F1
#
_cell.length_a   1.000
_cell.length_b   1.000
_cell.length_c   1.000
_cell.angle_alpha   90.00
_cell.angle_beta   90.00
_cell.angle_gamma   90.00
#
_symmetry.space_group_name_H-M   'P 1'
#
loop_
_entity.id
_entity.type
_entity.pdbx_description
1 polymer ?
#
loop_
_entity_poly.entity_id
_entity_poly.type
_entity_poly.pdbx_seq_one_letter_code
_entity_poly.pdbx_strand_id
1 'polypeptide(L)'
;IQETRLWNPNTNSTASMRGKEEAHDYRYFPDPDLVPLIVDDAWIQEVQSTMPELPEAKKARFIDQYGLSEYDAGILTASLDMANFFEETVRPLENIKQAANWTMTTLMGMLNAKGLEISASPVSAQSFCELLGLIEKGTINAKAAKTVFEKMAESGKDPKEIVKEQGLEQVSDHGALEVLVDEVISENPDEVQAYRDGKTKLFSFFMGQIMKKTRGKADPKVVTPLLKSKL
;
A
#
# COMPACT_ATOMS: atom_id res chain seq x y z
N ILE A 1 34.25 -27.26 28.51
CA ILE A 1 33.25 -27.13 29.59
C ILE A 1 31.92 -26.87 28.93
N GLN A 2 30.89 -27.66 29.22
CA GLN A 2 29.54 -27.43 28.72
C GLN A 2 28.80 -26.57 29.75
N GLU A 3 28.06 -25.56 29.31
CA GLU A 3 27.37 -24.63 30.21
C GLU A 3 26.05 -24.15 29.61
N THR A 4 25.07 -23.88 30.47
CA THR A 4 23.88 -23.10 30.10
C THR A 4 24.19 -21.64 30.36
N ARG A 5 24.10 -20.81 29.32
CA ARG A 5 24.34 -19.37 29.41
C ARG A 5 23.06 -18.58 29.21
N LEU A 6 23.00 -17.43 29.86
CA LEU A 6 21.95 -16.43 29.67
C LEU A 6 22.47 -15.30 28.79
N TRP A 7 21.66 -14.82 27.86
CA TRP A 7 21.94 -13.62 27.09
C TRP A 7 21.48 -12.37 27.85
N ASN A 8 22.37 -11.38 28.00
CA ASN A 8 22.02 -10.07 28.53
C ASN A 8 22.05 -9.02 27.42
N PRO A 9 20.89 -8.46 27.01
CA PRO A 9 20.84 -7.47 25.95
C PRO A 9 21.43 -6.10 26.33
N ASN A 10 21.48 -5.75 27.63
CA ASN A 10 22.03 -4.46 28.08
C ASN A 10 23.55 -4.38 27.93
N THR A 11 24.23 -5.51 28.10
CA THR A 11 25.69 -5.62 28.05
C THR A 11 26.19 -6.33 26.80
N ASN A 12 25.29 -6.77 25.91
CA ASN A 12 25.57 -7.60 24.74
C ASN A 12 26.52 -8.76 25.04
N SER A 13 26.29 -9.43 26.17
CA SER A 13 27.16 -10.49 26.65
C SER A 13 26.38 -11.67 27.16
N THR A 14 27.03 -12.84 27.18
CA THR A 14 26.48 -14.05 27.75
C THR A 14 27.08 -14.31 29.13
N ALA A 15 26.23 -14.56 30.12
CA ALA A 15 26.67 -14.94 31.47
C ALA A 15 26.48 -16.45 31.66
N SER A 16 27.46 -17.12 32.25
CA SER A 16 27.33 -18.54 32.62
C SER A 16 26.37 -18.66 33.81
N MET A 17 25.34 -19.50 33.67
CA MET A 17 24.41 -19.77 34.77
C MET A 17 24.77 -21.07 35.48
N ARG A 18 25.01 -22.12 34.72
CA ARG A 18 25.25 -23.48 35.24
C ARG A 18 26.24 -24.21 34.35
N GLY A 19 27.28 -24.78 34.94
CA GLY A 19 28.11 -25.79 34.31
C GLY A 19 27.37 -27.13 34.21
N LYS A 20 27.41 -27.77 33.04
CA LYS A 20 26.97 -29.14 32.83
C LYS A 20 28.19 -30.04 32.90
N GLU A 21 28.27 -30.87 33.93
CA GLU A 21 29.34 -31.85 34.08
C GLU A 21 29.07 -33.11 33.25
N GLU A 22 27.81 -33.53 33.11
CA GLU A 22 27.35 -34.62 32.23
C GLU A 22 25.97 -34.30 31.60
N ALA A 23 25.54 -35.09 30.61
CA ALA A 23 24.19 -35.00 30.05
C ALA A 23 23.14 -35.42 31.09
N HIS A 24 22.07 -34.65 31.25
CA HIS A 24 21.00 -34.98 32.19
C HIS A 24 20.26 -36.25 31.76
N ASP A 25 20.21 -37.25 32.65
CA ASP A 25 19.34 -38.40 32.49
C ASP A 25 17.90 -38.02 32.86
N TYR A 26 17.12 -37.64 31.85
CA TYR A 26 15.70 -37.34 31.99
C TYR A 26 14.84 -38.59 32.19
N ARG A 27 15.43 -39.80 32.13
CA ARG A 27 14.75 -41.10 32.32
C ARG A 27 13.49 -41.20 31.45
N TYR A 28 13.62 -40.92 30.16
CA TYR A 28 12.49 -41.04 29.22
C TYR A 28 11.93 -42.46 29.22
N PHE A 29 10.63 -42.59 29.41
CA PHE A 29 9.86 -43.82 29.23
C PHE A 29 8.52 -43.48 28.55
N PRO A 30 7.89 -44.42 27.82
CA PRO A 30 6.57 -44.19 27.25
C PRO A 30 5.55 -43.92 28.35
N ASP A 31 4.79 -42.84 28.20
CA ASP A 31 3.74 -42.48 29.15
C ASP A 31 2.62 -43.56 29.11
N PRO A 32 2.41 -44.34 30.18
CA PRO A 32 1.42 -45.42 30.19
C PRO A 32 -0.02 -44.89 30.29
N ASP A 33 -0.20 -43.63 30.71
CA ASP A 33 -1.52 -43.01 30.87
C ASP A 33 -2.06 -42.49 29.53
N LEU A 34 -1.19 -42.30 28.53
CA LEU A 34 -1.56 -41.86 27.18
C LEU A 34 -1.60 -43.04 26.21
N VAL A 35 -2.74 -43.23 25.56
CA VAL A 35 -2.84 -44.17 24.43
C VAL A 35 -2.03 -43.67 23.23
N PRO A 36 -1.43 -44.56 22.43
CA PRO A 36 -0.74 -44.17 21.22
C PRO A 36 -1.65 -43.40 20.25
N LEU A 37 -1.21 -42.23 19.81
CA LEU A 37 -1.88 -41.46 18.78
C LEU A 37 -1.59 -42.08 17.40
N ILE A 38 -2.64 -42.59 16.75
CA ILE A 38 -2.56 -43.08 15.37
C ILE A 38 -3.09 -41.99 14.45
N VAL A 39 -2.24 -41.46 13.59
CA VAL A 39 -2.60 -40.47 12.57
C VAL A 39 -2.75 -41.20 11.24
N ASP A 40 -4.00 -41.41 10.81
CA ASP A 40 -4.31 -42.11 9.57
C ASP A 40 -4.26 -41.18 8.33
N ASP A 41 -4.29 -41.78 7.15
CA ASP A 41 -4.20 -41.05 5.87
C ASP A 41 -5.37 -40.08 5.67
N ALA A 42 -6.56 -40.41 6.19
CA ALA A 42 -7.73 -39.54 6.07
C ALA A 42 -7.54 -38.26 6.88
N TRP A 43 -7.02 -38.37 8.11
CA TRP A 43 -6.68 -37.24 8.94
C TRP A 43 -5.57 -36.38 8.32
N ILE A 44 -4.53 -37.01 7.75
CA ILE A 44 -3.46 -36.28 7.03
C ILE A 44 -4.05 -35.47 5.88
N GLN A 45 -4.93 -36.06 5.07
CA GLN A 45 -5.56 -35.37 3.94
C GLN A 45 -6.48 -34.23 4.38
N GLU A 46 -7.25 -34.42 5.45
CA GLU A 46 -8.09 -33.37 6.03
C GLU A 46 -7.24 -32.16 6.44
N VAL A 47 -6.18 -32.37 7.22
CA VAL A 47 -5.28 -31.29 7.64
C VAL A 47 -4.62 -30.63 6.42
N GLN A 48 -4.13 -31.41 5.47
CA GLN A 48 -3.52 -30.87 4.24
C GLN A 48 -4.47 -29.98 3.44
N SER A 49 -5.77 -30.33 3.38
CA SER A 49 -6.77 -29.53 2.66
C SER A 49 -7.07 -28.18 3.32
N THR A 50 -6.79 -28.04 4.62
CA THR A 50 -7.01 -26.80 5.38
C THR A 50 -5.78 -25.91 5.46
N MET A 51 -4.61 -26.40 5.07
CA MET A 51 -3.38 -25.61 5.10
C MET A 51 -3.42 -24.51 4.03
N PRO A 52 -3.17 -23.25 4.40
CA PRO A 52 -3.08 -22.17 3.42
C PRO A 52 -1.82 -22.32 2.55
N GLU A 53 -1.82 -21.59 1.43
CA GLU A 53 -0.63 -21.42 0.60
C GLU A 53 0.54 -20.89 1.45
N LEU A 54 1.68 -21.57 1.40
CA LEU A 54 2.87 -21.15 2.15
C LEU A 54 3.40 -19.81 1.62
N PRO A 55 4.02 -18.97 2.48
CA PRO A 55 4.47 -17.63 2.09
C PRO A 55 5.37 -17.60 0.85
N GLU A 56 6.30 -18.55 0.72
CA GLU A 56 7.23 -18.59 -0.42
C GLU A 56 6.51 -18.91 -1.74
N ALA A 57 5.56 -19.85 -1.70
CA ALA A 57 4.73 -20.18 -2.86
C ALA A 57 3.85 -18.98 -3.26
N LYS A 58 3.22 -18.32 -2.27
CA LYS A 58 2.41 -17.13 -2.51
C LYS A 58 3.23 -15.96 -3.06
N LYS A 59 4.45 -15.74 -2.54
CA LYS A 59 5.39 -14.74 -3.04
C LYS A 59 5.75 -15.01 -4.51
N ALA A 60 6.11 -16.24 -4.84
CA ALA A 60 6.41 -16.63 -6.22
C ALA A 60 5.22 -16.39 -7.16
N ARG A 61 4.00 -16.71 -6.69
CA ARG A 61 2.75 -16.44 -7.44
C ARG A 61 2.51 -14.95 -7.65
N PHE A 62 2.75 -14.10 -6.65
CA PHE A 62 2.61 -12.65 -6.79
C PHE A 62 3.61 -12.06 -7.79
N ILE A 63 4.82 -12.62 -7.89
CA ILE A 63 5.80 -12.21 -8.90
C ILE A 63 5.32 -12.61 -10.29
N ASP A 64 4.91 -13.86 -10.48
CA ASP A 64 4.53 -14.42 -11.79
C ASP A 64 3.20 -13.86 -12.30
N GLN A 65 2.13 -13.90 -11.48
CA GLN A 65 0.78 -13.52 -11.90
C GLN A 65 0.53 -12.01 -11.86
N TYR A 66 1.12 -11.30 -10.88
CA TYR A 66 0.87 -9.88 -10.68
C TYR A 66 2.03 -8.99 -11.18
N GLY A 67 3.12 -9.57 -11.68
CA GLY A 67 4.27 -8.84 -12.21
C GLY A 67 4.96 -7.96 -11.16
N LEU A 68 4.85 -8.33 -9.88
CA LEU A 68 5.44 -7.60 -8.78
C LEU A 68 6.93 -7.89 -8.66
N SER A 69 7.70 -6.91 -8.15
CA SER A 69 9.10 -7.16 -7.83
C SER A 69 9.22 -8.15 -6.65
N GLU A 70 10.36 -8.82 -6.54
CA GLU A 70 10.61 -9.73 -5.41
C GLU A 70 10.47 -9.02 -4.05
N TYR A 71 10.89 -7.77 -3.99
CA TYR A 71 10.79 -6.92 -2.80
C TYR A 71 9.34 -6.65 -2.43
N ASP A 72 8.53 -6.18 -3.40
CA ASP A 72 7.12 -5.85 -3.16
C ASP A 72 6.32 -7.10 -2.77
N ALA A 73 6.54 -8.20 -3.48
CA ALA A 73 5.91 -9.49 -3.17
C ALA A 73 6.27 -9.95 -1.76
N GLY A 74 7.55 -9.87 -1.37
CA GLY A 74 8.00 -10.25 -0.03
C GLY A 74 7.35 -9.45 1.09
N ILE A 75 7.08 -8.16 0.88
CA ILE A 75 6.37 -7.32 1.86
C ILE A 75 4.90 -7.71 1.93
N LEU A 76 4.23 -7.85 0.78
CA LEU A 76 2.80 -8.14 0.71
C LEU A 76 2.45 -9.55 1.19
N THR A 77 3.41 -10.48 1.17
CA THR A 77 3.25 -11.84 1.69
C THR A 77 3.89 -12.05 3.08
N ALA A 78 4.25 -10.97 3.78
CA ALA A 78 4.87 -11.06 5.11
C ALA A 78 3.93 -11.66 6.17
N SER A 79 2.61 -11.52 5.99
CA SER A 79 1.59 -12.19 6.78
C SER A 79 0.45 -12.68 5.90
N LEU A 80 -0.26 -13.73 6.35
CA LEU A 80 -1.40 -14.28 5.63
C LEU A 80 -2.52 -13.25 5.44
N ASP A 81 -2.82 -12.48 6.48
CA ASP A 81 -3.88 -11.47 6.44
C ASP A 81 -3.55 -10.33 5.46
N MET A 82 -2.29 -9.89 5.40
CA MET A 82 -1.86 -8.86 4.44
C MET A 82 -1.98 -9.38 3.01
N ALA A 83 -1.57 -10.63 2.79
CA ALA A 83 -1.62 -11.23 1.48
C ALA A 83 -3.08 -11.39 1.00
N ASN A 84 -3.97 -11.86 1.88
CA ASN A 84 -5.39 -12.01 1.57
C ASN A 84 -6.06 -10.66 1.31
N PHE A 85 -5.78 -9.65 2.14
CA PHE A 85 -6.27 -8.28 1.92
C PHE A 85 -5.84 -7.74 0.56
N PHE A 86 -4.57 -7.93 0.20
CA PHE A 86 -4.04 -7.48 -1.08
C PHE A 86 -4.72 -8.22 -2.25
N GLU A 87 -4.86 -9.53 -2.19
CA GLU A 87 -5.53 -10.32 -3.25
C GLU A 87 -6.98 -9.89 -3.46
N GLU A 88 -7.72 -9.65 -2.38
CA GLU A 88 -9.08 -9.13 -2.45
C GLU A 88 -9.13 -7.74 -3.08
N THR A 89 -8.15 -6.88 -2.75
CA THR A 89 -8.04 -5.53 -3.30
C THR A 89 -7.75 -5.54 -4.81
N VAL A 90 -6.85 -6.41 -5.28
CA VAL A 90 -6.38 -6.37 -6.68
C VAL A 90 -7.26 -7.13 -7.65
N ARG A 91 -8.07 -8.09 -7.18
CA ARG A 91 -8.91 -8.93 -8.05
C ARG A 91 -9.73 -8.16 -9.10
N PRO A 92 -10.34 -6.99 -8.79
CA PRO A 92 -11.10 -6.21 -9.77
C PRO A 92 -10.32 -5.04 -10.42
N LEU A 93 -9.03 -4.86 -10.12
CA LEU A 93 -8.22 -3.74 -10.61
C LEU A 93 -7.33 -4.18 -11.78
N GLU A 94 -7.09 -3.30 -12.75
CA GLU A 94 -6.15 -3.57 -13.84
C GLU A 94 -4.72 -3.17 -13.43
N ASN A 95 -4.58 -2.07 -12.69
CA ASN A 95 -3.30 -1.53 -12.25
C ASN A 95 -2.82 -2.11 -10.92
N ILE A 96 -2.37 -3.36 -10.95
CA ILE A 96 -1.90 -4.09 -9.76
C ILE A 96 -0.68 -3.41 -9.11
N LYS A 97 0.22 -2.84 -9.92
CA LYS A 97 1.40 -2.12 -9.42
C LYS A 97 1.00 -0.87 -8.62
N GLN A 98 -0.04 -0.14 -9.05
CA GLN A 98 -0.57 0.97 -8.27
C GLN A 98 -1.12 0.46 -6.93
N ALA A 99 -1.92 -0.60 -6.94
CA ALA A 99 -2.45 -1.18 -5.71
C ALA A 99 -1.34 -1.60 -4.74
N ALA A 100 -0.30 -2.30 -5.21
CA ALA A 100 0.84 -2.70 -4.38
C ALA A 100 1.53 -1.50 -3.71
N ASN A 101 1.79 -0.44 -4.49
CA ASN A 101 2.39 0.78 -3.95
C ASN A 101 1.50 1.46 -2.91
N TRP A 102 0.19 1.55 -3.16
CA TRP A 102 -0.75 2.16 -2.21
C TRP A 102 -0.89 1.34 -0.93
N THR A 103 -0.92 0.01 -1.03
CA THR A 103 -0.91 -0.89 0.13
C THR A 103 0.34 -0.67 0.98
N MET A 104 1.53 -0.73 0.37
CA MET A 104 2.80 -0.63 1.10
C MET A 104 3.06 0.76 1.70
N THR A 105 2.62 1.83 1.02
CA THR A 105 2.94 3.20 1.46
C THR A 105 1.84 3.81 2.30
N THR A 106 0.60 3.74 1.84
CA THR A 106 -0.52 4.50 2.41
C THR A 106 -1.23 3.68 3.48
N LEU A 107 -1.61 2.44 3.16
CA LEU A 107 -2.28 1.56 4.11
C LEU A 107 -1.35 1.14 5.24
N MET A 108 -0.20 0.54 4.93
CA MET A 108 0.77 0.14 5.96
C MET A 108 1.31 1.34 6.75
N GLY A 109 1.47 2.49 6.11
CA GLY A 109 1.86 3.73 6.79
C GLY A 109 0.83 4.14 7.86
N MET A 110 -0.46 4.10 7.53
CA MET A 110 -1.56 4.40 8.45
C MET A 110 -1.68 3.36 9.57
N LEU A 111 -1.55 2.07 9.24
CA LEU A 111 -1.58 0.98 10.22
C LEU A 111 -0.44 1.12 11.24
N ASN A 112 0.79 1.36 10.76
CA ASN A 112 1.95 1.59 11.61
C ASN A 112 1.78 2.83 12.50
N ALA A 113 1.25 3.94 11.96
CA ALA A 113 1.01 5.15 12.73
C ALA A 113 -0.04 4.96 13.85
N LYS A 114 -1.02 4.08 13.64
CA LYS A 114 -2.04 3.73 14.64
C LYS A 114 -1.66 2.52 15.51
N GLY A 115 -0.54 1.85 15.23
CA GLY A 115 -0.14 0.60 15.90
C GLY A 115 -1.12 -0.55 15.68
N LEU A 116 -1.76 -0.60 14.50
CA LEU A 116 -2.75 -1.61 14.14
C LEU A 116 -2.16 -2.65 13.19
N GLU A 117 -2.63 -3.89 13.30
CA GLU A 117 -2.44 -4.91 12.28
C GLU A 117 -3.50 -4.77 11.18
N ILE A 118 -3.24 -5.36 10.02
CA ILE A 118 -4.15 -5.33 8.87
C ILE A 118 -5.52 -5.96 9.17
N SER A 119 -5.55 -6.97 10.04
CA SER A 119 -6.77 -7.63 10.53
C SER A 119 -7.68 -6.68 11.33
N ALA A 120 -7.12 -5.61 11.89
CA ALA A 120 -7.83 -4.56 12.63
C ALA A 120 -7.94 -3.25 11.82
N SER A 121 -7.69 -3.28 10.51
CA SER A 121 -7.76 -2.10 9.65
C SER A 121 -9.18 -1.51 9.65
N PRO A 122 -9.33 -0.17 9.85
CA PRO A 122 -10.62 0.49 9.69
C PRO A 122 -11.08 0.57 8.22
N VAL A 123 -10.18 0.29 7.27
CA VAL A 123 -10.45 0.27 5.84
C VAL A 123 -10.45 -1.17 5.35
N SER A 124 -11.58 -1.62 4.80
CA SER A 124 -11.73 -2.95 4.20
C SER A 124 -11.05 -3.03 2.83
N ALA A 125 -10.74 -4.25 2.38
CA ALA A 125 -10.16 -4.49 1.06
C ALA A 125 -11.09 -3.99 -0.06
N GLN A 126 -12.40 -4.16 0.10
CA GLN A 126 -13.40 -3.67 -0.84
C GLN A 126 -13.39 -2.14 -0.98
N SER A 127 -13.48 -1.41 0.13
CA SER A 127 -13.48 0.05 0.09
C SER A 127 -12.15 0.59 -0.44
N PHE A 128 -11.04 -0.05 -0.09
CA PHE A 128 -9.72 0.29 -0.61
C PHE A 128 -9.62 0.07 -2.12
N CYS A 129 -10.12 -1.07 -2.62
CA CYS A 129 -10.26 -1.34 -4.04
C CYS A 129 -11.09 -0.25 -4.74
N GLU A 130 -12.24 0.13 -4.20
CA GLU A 130 -13.10 1.15 -4.79
C GLU A 130 -12.38 2.51 -4.89
N LEU A 131 -11.61 2.89 -3.88
CA LEU A 131 -10.77 4.08 -3.91
C LEU A 131 -9.75 4.01 -5.05
N LEU A 132 -9.03 2.90 -5.17
CA LEU A 132 -8.03 2.72 -6.24
C LEU A 132 -8.68 2.71 -7.62
N GLY A 133 -9.86 2.12 -7.76
CA GLY A 133 -10.65 2.15 -8.99
C GLY A 133 -11.07 3.57 -9.41
N LEU A 134 -11.27 4.49 -8.48
CA LEU A 134 -11.51 5.91 -8.80
C LEU A 134 -10.25 6.61 -9.33
N ILE A 135 -9.06 6.20 -8.88
CA ILE A 135 -7.79 6.71 -9.40
C ILE A 135 -7.54 6.16 -10.80
N GLU A 136 -7.78 4.87 -11.01
CA GLU A 136 -7.62 4.19 -12.30
C GLU A 136 -8.51 4.80 -13.39
N LYS A 137 -9.76 5.10 -13.04
CA LYS A 137 -10.71 5.80 -13.92
C LYS A 137 -10.41 7.29 -14.14
N GLY A 138 -9.43 7.84 -13.41
CA GLY A 138 -9.10 9.27 -13.46
C GLY A 138 -10.13 10.19 -12.82
N THR A 139 -11.12 9.63 -12.09
CA THR A 139 -12.14 10.43 -11.39
C THR A 139 -11.51 11.32 -10.31
N ILE A 140 -10.45 10.83 -9.65
CA ILE A 140 -9.68 11.58 -8.67
C ILE A 140 -8.18 11.43 -8.94
N ASN A 141 -7.36 12.40 -8.52
CA ASN A 141 -5.91 12.26 -8.56
C ASN A 141 -5.36 11.63 -7.27
N ALA A 142 -4.08 11.26 -7.29
CA ALA A 142 -3.42 10.65 -6.14
C ALA A 142 -3.44 11.54 -4.88
N LYS A 143 -3.44 12.87 -5.03
CA LYS A 143 -3.50 13.80 -3.89
C LYS A 143 -4.89 13.77 -3.25
N ALA A 144 -5.94 13.88 -4.05
CA ALA A 144 -7.33 13.76 -3.60
C ALA A 144 -7.59 12.39 -2.98
N ALA A 145 -7.06 11.32 -3.57
CA ALA A 145 -7.22 9.97 -3.05
C ALA A 145 -6.61 9.79 -1.65
N LYS A 146 -5.49 10.45 -1.32
CA LYS A 146 -4.94 10.43 0.05
C LYS A 146 -5.90 11.09 1.05
N THR A 147 -6.46 12.24 0.70
CA THR A 147 -7.46 12.91 1.55
C THR A 147 -8.74 12.06 1.71
N VAL A 148 -9.17 11.37 0.65
CA VAL A 148 -10.29 10.44 0.73
C VAL A 148 -9.96 9.27 1.65
N PHE A 149 -8.79 8.65 1.48
CA PHE A 149 -8.32 7.53 2.31
C PHE A 149 -8.26 7.89 3.80
N GLU A 150 -7.72 9.06 4.14
CA GLU A 150 -7.66 9.54 5.54
C GLU A 150 -9.08 9.61 6.14
N LYS A 151 -10.04 10.18 5.41
CA LYS A 151 -11.43 10.23 5.87
C LYS A 151 -12.08 8.86 5.95
N MET A 152 -11.81 7.96 4.99
CA MET A 152 -12.30 6.58 5.05
C MET A 152 -11.81 5.90 6.34
N ALA A 153 -10.54 6.08 6.69
CA ALA A 153 -9.95 5.49 7.88
C ALA A 153 -10.44 6.11 9.21
N GLU A 154 -11.07 7.29 9.16
CA GLU A 154 -11.68 7.95 10.32
C GLU A 154 -13.17 7.65 10.45
N SER A 155 -13.91 7.68 9.33
CA SER A 155 -15.37 7.64 9.34
C SER A 155 -15.97 6.32 8.85
N GLY A 156 -15.19 5.45 8.20
CA GLY A 156 -15.66 4.21 7.59
C GLY A 156 -16.62 4.41 6.40
N LYS A 157 -16.67 5.63 5.84
CA LYS A 157 -17.55 5.94 4.69
C LYS A 157 -16.98 5.45 3.37
N ASP A 158 -17.86 5.27 2.39
CA ASP A 158 -17.50 4.90 1.02
C ASP A 158 -16.66 6.01 0.33
N PRO A 159 -15.62 5.66 -0.45
CA PRO A 159 -14.79 6.64 -1.14
C PRO A 159 -15.58 7.55 -2.08
N LYS A 160 -16.60 7.05 -2.80
CA LYS A 160 -17.41 7.85 -3.73
C LYS A 160 -18.24 8.89 -3.01
N GLU A 161 -18.78 8.56 -1.84
CA GLU A 161 -19.53 9.51 -1.02
C GLU A 161 -18.61 10.64 -0.56
N ILE A 162 -17.42 10.30 -0.05
CA ILE A 162 -16.43 11.29 0.40
C ILE A 162 -15.98 12.20 -0.76
N VAL A 163 -15.79 11.63 -1.95
CA VAL A 163 -15.42 12.39 -3.15
C VAL A 163 -16.49 13.41 -3.51
N LYS A 164 -17.77 13.02 -3.48
CA LYS A 164 -18.90 13.92 -3.76
C LYS A 164 -19.07 14.99 -2.68
N GLU A 165 -19.04 14.61 -1.40
CA GLU A 165 -19.19 15.52 -0.26
C GLU A 165 -18.11 16.62 -0.26
N GLN A 166 -16.89 16.28 -0.68
CA GLN A 166 -15.77 17.23 -0.73
C GLN A 166 -15.54 17.84 -2.11
N GLY A 167 -16.33 17.44 -3.12
CA GLY A 167 -16.17 17.85 -4.50
C GLY A 167 -14.75 17.58 -5.04
N LEU A 168 -14.16 16.44 -4.73
CA LEU A 168 -12.77 16.11 -5.08
C LEU A 168 -12.59 15.53 -6.49
N GLU A 169 -13.66 15.50 -7.28
CA GLU A 169 -13.61 15.06 -8.67
C GLU A 169 -12.64 15.92 -9.49
N GLN A 170 -11.86 15.27 -10.35
CA GLN A 170 -10.98 15.95 -11.29
C GLN A 170 -11.80 16.74 -12.31
N VAL A 171 -11.33 17.94 -12.63
CA VAL A 171 -11.85 18.75 -13.73
C VAL A 171 -11.05 18.38 -14.98
N SER A 172 -11.69 17.63 -15.87
CA SER A 172 -11.13 17.20 -17.16
C SER A 172 -11.81 17.86 -18.37
N ASP A 173 -12.80 18.73 -18.14
CA ASP A 173 -13.45 19.48 -19.21
C ASP A 173 -12.46 20.42 -19.89
N HIS A 174 -12.22 20.17 -21.17
CA HIS A 174 -11.23 20.88 -21.97
C HIS A 174 -11.58 22.38 -22.09
N GLY A 175 -12.87 22.72 -22.19
CA GLY A 175 -13.32 24.10 -22.30
C GLY A 175 -13.05 24.91 -21.02
N ALA A 176 -13.44 24.37 -19.86
CA ALA A 176 -13.18 25.01 -18.57
C ALA A 176 -11.67 25.15 -18.27
N LEU A 177 -10.86 24.14 -18.62
CA LEU A 177 -9.41 24.20 -18.45
C LEU A 177 -8.75 25.18 -19.41
N GLU A 178 -9.23 25.30 -20.65
CA GLU A 178 -8.67 26.23 -21.63
C GLU A 178 -8.85 27.69 -21.19
N VAL A 179 -10.04 28.04 -20.70
CA VAL A 179 -10.32 29.39 -20.16
C VAL A 179 -9.39 29.72 -18.99
N LEU A 180 -9.17 28.77 -18.08
CA LEU A 180 -8.25 28.95 -16.94
C LEU A 180 -6.79 29.10 -17.38
N VAL A 181 -6.37 28.36 -18.42
CA VAL A 181 -5.03 28.48 -18.99
C VAL A 181 -4.85 29.87 -19.60
N ASP A 182 -5.82 30.34 -20.39
CA ASP A 182 -5.79 31.68 -20.99
C ASP A 182 -5.75 32.78 -19.92
N GLU A 183 -6.54 32.63 -18.86
CA GLU A 183 -6.55 33.56 -17.72
C GLU A 183 -5.17 33.62 -17.06
N VAL A 184 -4.56 32.48 -16.73
CA VAL A 184 -3.23 32.41 -16.11
C VAL A 184 -2.13 32.99 -17.01
N ILE A 185 -2.19 32.77 -18.32
CA ILE A 185 -1.26 33.36 -19.30
C ILE A 185 -1.43 34.88 -19.34
N SER A 186 -2.67 35.36 -19.34
CA SER A 186 -2.97 36.81 -19.38
C SER A 186 -2.56 37.55 -18.10
N GLU A 187 -2.61 36.88 -16.95
CA GLU A 187 -2.22 37.45 -15.65
C GLU A 187 -0.71 37.56 -15.45
N ASN A 188 0.09 36.81 -16.23
CA ASN A 188 1.54 36.70 -16.04
C ASN A 188 2.31 36.94 -17.37
N PRO A 189 2.14 38.12 -18.02
CA PRO A 189 2.70 38.38 -19.35
C PRO A 189 4.24 38.41 -19.38
N ASP A 190 4.87 38.87 -18.30
CA ASP A 190 6.33 38.95 -18.19
C ASP A 190 6.96 37.55 -18.14
N GLU A 191 6.31 36.62 -17.44
CA GLU A 191 6.72 35.22 -17.35
C GLU A 191 6.52 34.48 -18.67
N VAL A 192 5.48 34.83 -19.45
CA VAL A 192 5.25 34.25 -20.78
C VAL A 192 6.38 34.66 -21.72
N GLN A 193 6.76 35.94 -21.73
CA GLN A 193 7.87 36.42 -22.55
C GLN A 193 9.19 35.77 -22.12
N ALA A 194 9.45 35.69 -20.82
CA ALA A 194 10.64 35.03 -20.28
C ALA A 194 10.71 33.52 -20.61
N TYR A 195 9.58 32.83 -20.71
CA TYR A 195 9.52 31.45 -21.17
C TYR A 195 9.88 31.33 -22.66
N ARG A 196 9.36 32.23 -23.50
CA ARG A 196 9.69 32.31 -24.93
C ARG A 196 11.15 32.66 -25.18
N ASP A 197 11.76 33.44 -24.28
CA ASP A 197 13.19 33.79 -24.30
C ASP A 197 14.08 32.62 -23.80
N GLY A 198 13.50 31.46 -23.49
CA GLY A 198 14.23 30.21 -23.21
C GLY A 198 14.26 29.78 -21.74
N LYS A 199 13.60 30.47 -20.81
CA LYS A 199 13.51 30.03 -19.40
C LYS A 199 12.44 28.94 -19.21
N THR A 200 12.75 27.74 -19.68
CA THR A 200 11.85 26.55 -19.64
C THR A 200 11.37 26.16 -18.24
N LYS A 201 12.07 26.55 -17.17
CA LYS A 201 11.64 26.33 -15.77
C LYS A 201 10.30 27.01 -15.41
N LEU A 202 9.89 28.03 -16.17
CA LEU A 202 8.62 28.73 -15.96
C LEU A 202 7.39 27.87 -16.30
N PHE A 203 7.55 26.78 -17.04
CA PHE A 203 6.47 25.82 -17.27
C PHE A 203 5.89 25.27 -15.96
N SER A 204 6.77 24.94 -15.00
CA SER A 204 6.37 24.46 -13.67
C SER A 204 5.65 25.54 -12.85
N PHE A 205 5.98 26.81 -13.08
CA PHE A 205 5.29 27.95 -12.45
C PHE A 205 3.84 28.06 -12.96
N PHE A 206 3.63 28.06 -14.28
CA PHE A 206 2.30 28.12 -14.88
C PHE A 206 1.44 26.91 -14.48
N MET A 207 2.02 25.70 -14.50
CA MET A 207 1.34 24.50 -14.00
C MET A 207 0.94 24.67 -12.52
N GLY A 208 1.84 25.22 -11.69
CA GLY A 208 1.56 25.53 -10.28
C GLY A 208 0.40 26.52 -10.10
N GLN A 209 0.31 27.56 -10.92
CA GLN A 209 -0.77 28.55 -10.86
C GLN A 209 -2.12 27.95 -11.27
N ILE A 210 -2.15 27.15 -12.33
CA ILE A 210 -3.36 26.43 -12.77
C ILE A 210 -3.83 25.47 -11.67
N MET A 211 -2.90 24.72 -11.08
CA MET A 211 -3.21 23.84 -9.94
C MET A 211 -3.71 24.64 -8.73
N LYS A 212 -3.19 25.84 -8.48
CA LYS A 212 -3.66 26.69 -7.38
C LYS A 212 -5.10 27.16 -7.61
N LYS A 213 -5.42 27.68 -8.81
CA LYS A 213 -6.77 28.14 -9.16
C LYS A 213 -7.79 26.99 -9.14
N THR A 214 -7.40 25.81 -9.62
CA THR A 214 -8.27 24.61 -9.61
C THR A 214 -8.25 23.85 -8.28
N ARG A 215 -7.56 24.35 -7.24
CA ARG A 215 -7.36 23.66 -5.96
C ARG A 215 -6.81 22.23 -6.12
N GLY A 216 -6.00 22.01 -7.14
CA GLY A 216 -5.36 20.75 -7.49
C GLY A 216 -6.30 19.74 -8.15
N LYS A 217 -7.42 20.19 -8.73
CA LYS A 217 -8.38 19.31 -9.43
C LYS A 217 -8.13 19.19 -10.93
N ALA A 218 -7.35 20.08 -11.53
CA ALA A 218 -7.06 20.01 -12.95
C ALA A 218 -6.30 18.72 -13.29
N ASP A 219 -6.67 18.05 -14.38
CA ASP A 219 -5.92 16.89 -14.88
C ASP A 219 -4.60 17.36 -15.53
N PRO A 220 -3.42 16.98 -14.99
CA PRO A 220 -2.14 17.32 -15.60
C PRO A 220 -1.99 16.81 -17.03
N LYS A 221 -2.64 15.69 -17.39
CA LYS A 221 -2.58 15.12 -18.74
C LYS A 221 -3.30 16.00 -19.77
N VAL A 222 -4.30 16.75 -19.36
CA VAL A 222 -5.05 17.69 -20.22
C VAL A 222 -4.40 19.07 -20.20
N VAL A 223 -3.99 19.56 -19.03
CA VAL A 223 -3.39 20.89 -18.88
C VAL A 223 -2.02 20.99 -19.55
N THR A 224 -1.18 19.96 -19.46
CA THR A 224 0.18 19.98 -20.04
C THR A 224 0.19 20.27 -21.55
N PRO A 225 -0.57 19.55 -22.40
CA PRO A 225 -0.62 19.84 -23.83
C PRO A 225 -1.27 21.19 -24.13
N LEU A 226 -2.35 21.56 -23.42
CA LEU A 226 -2.99 22.87 -23.55
C LEU A 226 -2.02 24.02 -23.31
N LEU A 227 -1.29 23.97 -22.19
CA LEU A 227 -0.32 24.99 -21.81
C LEU A 227 0.85 25.06 -22.81
N LYS A 228 1.33 23.90 -23.30
CA LYS A 228 2.37 23.86 -24.35
C LYS A 228 1.93 24.44 -25.68
N SER A 229 0.66 24.33 -26.04
CA SER A 229 0.16 24.90 -27.30
C SER A 229 0.02 26.43 -27.27
N LYS A 230 -0.13 27.02 -26.08
CA LYS A 230 -0.41 28.46 -25.92
C LYS A 230 0.81 29.30 -25.49
N LEU A 231 1.83 28.69 -24.89
CA LEU A 231 3.10 29.34 -24.52
C LEU A 231 4.08 29.39 -25.70
#